data_AF-A0A2R7T6G5-F1
#
_entry.id   AF-A0A2R7T6G5-F1
#
_cell.length_a   1.000
_cell.length_b   1.000
_cell.length_c   1.000
_cell.angle_alpha   90.00
_cell.angle_beta   90.00
_cell.angle_gamma   90.00
#
_symmetry.space_group_name_H-M   'P 1'
#
loop_
_entity.id
_entity.type
_entity.pdbx_description
1 polymer ?
#
loop_
_entity_poly.entity_id
_entity_poly.type
_entity_poly.pdbx_seq_one_letter_code
_entity_poly.pdbx_strand_id
1 'polypeptide(L)' 'MTAPTASPTPTPQQMANAIRALAMDAVQAANSGHPGAPMGMADIGVALWARHLRH' A
#
# COMPACT_ATOMS: atom_id res chain seq x y z
N MET A 1 -13.43 -31.01 -13.33
CA MET A 1 -13.40 -30.48 -11.95
C MET A 1 -12.22 -29.52 -11.85
N THR A 2 -12.45 -28.22 -12.01
CA THR A 2 -11.43 -27.17 -11.82
C THR A 2 -11.70 -26.52 -10.47
N ALA A 3 -10.80 -26.71 -9.50
CA ALA A 3 -10.92 -26.08 -8.18
C ALA A 3 -10.73 -24.56 -8.29
N PRO A 4 -11.42 -23.74 -7.48
CA PRO A 4 -11.15 -22.32 -7.41
C PRO A 4 -9.78 -22.11 -6.76
N THR A 5 -8.82 -21.58 -7.51
CA THR A 5 -7.54 -21.12 -6.97
C THR A 5 -7.81 -19.90 -6.08
N ALA A 6 -7.71 -20.08 -4.76
CA ALA A 6 -7.80 -18.99 -3.81
C ALA A 6 -6.72 -17.94 -4.13
N SER A 7 -7.11 -16.67 -4.24
CA SER A 7 -6.17 -15.56 -4.45
C SER A 7 -5.21 -15.47 -3.26
N PRO A 8 -3.90 -15.35 -3.49
CA PRO A 8 -2.94 -15.25 -2.39
C PRO A 8 -3.19 -13.97 -1.59
N THR A 9 -3.19 -14.09 -0.26
CA THR A 9 -3.24 -12.93 0.63
C THR A 9 -2.01 -12.03 0.37
N PRO A 10 -2.18 -10.72 0.15
CA PRO A 10 -1.07 -9.83 -0.10
C PRO A 10 -0.11 -9.78 1.10
N THR A 11 1.18 -9.84 0.80
CA THR A 11 2.24 -9.65 1.81
C THR A 11 2.30 -8.19 2.26
N PRO A 12 2.84 -7.90 3.46
CA PRO A 12 3.07 -6.53 3.92
C PRO A 12 3.85 -5.66 2.92
N GLN A 13 4.85 -6.24 2.26
CA GLN A 13 5.64 -5.57 1.23
C GLN A 13 4.80 -5.22 -0.01
N GLN A 14 3.89 -6.10 -0.43
CA GLN A 14 2.98 -5.80 -1.53
C GLN A 14 2.00 -4.67 -1.17
N MET A 15 1.52 -4.63 0.08
CA MET A 15 0.69 -3.53 0.56
C MET A 15 1.47 -2.21 0.63
N ALA A 16 2.70 -2.22 1.13
CA ALA A 16 3.54 -1.02 1.19
C ALA A 16 3.87 -0.50 -0.22
N ASN A 17 4.14 -1.40 -1.17
CA ASN A 17 4.36 -1.03 -2.56
C ASN A 17 3.09 -0.47 -3.23
N ALA A 18 1.91 -0.99 -2.89
CA ALA A 18 0.66 -0.42 -3.35
C ALA A 18 0.47 1.02 -2.82
N ILE A 19 0.78 1.29 -1.55
CA ILE A 19 0.74 2.65 -0.98
C ILE A 19 1.71 3.58 -1.71
N ARG A 20 2.93 3.10 -2.02
CA ARG A 20 3.92 3.88 -2.79
C ARG A 20 3.41 4.24 -4.18
N ALA A 21 2.85 3.25 -4.90
CA ALA A 21 2.29 3.46 -6.23
C ALA A 21 1.15 4.49 -6.18
N LEU A 22 0.20 4.32 -5.26
CA LEU A 22 -0.92 5.25 -5.07
C LEU A 22 -0.44 6.67 -4.73
N ALA A 23 0.58 6.81 -3.88
CA ALA A 23 1.13 8.12 -3.54
C ALA A 23 1.81 8.80 -4.75
N MET A 24 2.55 8.04 -5.57
CA MET A 24 3.15 8.55 -6.80
C MET A 24 2.07 8.99 -7.80
N ASP A 25 1.08 8.13 -8.03
CA ASP A 25 -0.02 8.39 -8.98
C ASP A 25 -0.85 9.60 -8.54
N ALA A 26 -1.14 9.73 -7.24
CA ALA A 26 -1.90 10.85 -6.70
C ALA A 26 -1.15 12.18 -6.86
N VAL A 27 0.16 12.21 -6.60
CA VAL A 27 0.98 13.42 -6.79
C VAL A 27 1.10 13.77 -8.27
N GLN A 28 1.30 12.78 -9.14
CA GLN A 28 1.32 13.01 -10.59
C GLN A 28 -0.02 13.57 -11.09
N ALA A 29 -1.14 12.97 -10.69
CA ALA A 29 -2.48 13.42 -11.07
C ALA A 29 -2.80 14.83 -10.56
N ALA A 30 -2.31 15.19 -9.37
CA ALA A 30 -2.45 16.54 -8.81
C ALA A 30 -1.47 17.57 -9.41
N ASN A 31 -0.47 17.12 -10.20
CA ASN A 31 0.65 17.91 -10.72
C ASN A 31 1.35 18.78 -9.64
N SER A 32 1.30 18.31 -8.39
CA SER A 32 1.72 19.06 -7.21
C SER A 32 1.82 18.13 -6.00
N GLY A 33 2.80 18.38 -5.12
CA GLY A 33 3.01 17.63 -3.88
C GLY A 33 4.38 16.94 -3.80
N HIS A 34 4.60 16.21 -2.69
CA HIS A 34 5.87 15.53 -2.40
C HIS A 34 5.61 14.04 -2.11
N PRO A 35 5.92 13.12 -3.04
CA PRO A 35 5.62 11.70 -2.86
C PRO A 35 6.59 11.03 -1.89
N GLY A 36 7.73 11.66 -1.60
CA GLY A 36 8.81 11.07 -0.79
C GLY A 36 8.42 10.70 0.64
N ALA A 37 7.65 11.56 1.33
CA ALA A 37 7.22 11.26 2.71
C ALA A 37 6.21 10.09 2.77
N PRO A 38 5.14 10.05 1.96
CA PRO A 38 4.25 8.89 1.88
C PRO A 38 4.97 7.59 1.48
N MET A 39 5.91 7.67 0.54
CA MET A 39 6.63 6.47 0.07
C MET A 39 7.61 5.92 1.11
N GLY A 40 8.28 6.80 1.86
CA GLY A 40 9.21 6.42 2.93
C GLY A 40 8.52 5.85 4.16
N MET A 41 7.28 6.28 4.43
CA MET A 41 6.49 5.81 5.57
C MET A 41 5.60 4.60 5.27
N ALA A 42 5.57 4.09 4.04
CA ALA A 42 4.64 3.04 3.62
C ALA A 42 4.70 1.76 4.48
N ASP A 43 5.90 1.29 4.85
CA ASP A 43 6.05 0.09 5.68
C ASP A 43 5.52 0.30 7.12
N ILE A 44 5.74 1.50 7.67
CA ILE A 44 5.22 1.89 8.99
C ILE A 44 3.69 2.00 8.93
N GLY A 45 3.14 2.59 7.86
CA GLY A 45 1.71 2.69 7.63
C GLY A 45 1.04 1.31 7.61
N VAL A 46 1.62 0.35 6.89
CA VAL A 46 1.14 -1.04 6.88
C VAL A 46 1.23 -1.68 8.27
N ALA A 47 2.32 -1.50 9.00
CA ALA A 47 2.47 -2.08 10.34
C ALA A 47 1.48 -1.50 11.36
N LEU A 48 1.19 -0.21 11.28
CA LEU A 48 0.22 0.46 12.13
C LEU A 48 -1.20 -0.04 11.81
N TRP A 49 -1.58 -0.01 10.53
CA TRP A 49 -2.91 -0.41 10.06
C TRP A 49 -3.19 -1.90 10.30
N ALA A 50 -2.27 -2.77 9.94
CA ALA A 50 -2.50 -4.22 9.97
C ALA A 50 -2.43 -4.82 11.38
N ARG A 51 -1.75 -4.17 12.34
CA ARG A 51 -1.46 -4.78 13.66
C ARG A 51 -1.92 -3.98 14.87
N HIS A 52 -2.09 -2.66 14.75
CA HIS A 52 -2.22 -1.79 15.93
C HIS A 52 -3.47 -0.92 15.90
N LEU A 53 -3.99 -0.58 14.73
CA LEU A 53 -5.24 0.17 14.60
C LEU A 53 -6.45 -0.75 14.77
N ARG A 54 -7.43 -0.27 15.53
CA ARG A 54 -8.78 -0.85 15.63
C ARG A 54 -9.73 0.20 15.06
N HIS A 55 -10.28 -0.08 13.90
CA HIS A 55 -11.12 0.81 13.11
C HIS A 55 -12.49 0.19 12.85
#